data_AF-A0AAC9QUX4-F1
#
_entry.id   AF-A0AAC9QUX4-F1
#
_cell.length_a   1.000
_cell.length_b   1.000
_cell.length_c   1.000
_cell.angle_alpha   90.00
_cell.angle_beta   90.00
_cell.angle_gamma   90.00
#
_symmetry.space_group_name_H-M   'P 1'
#
loop_
_entity.id
_entity.type
_entity.pdbx_description
1 polymer ?
#
loop_
_entity_poly.entity_id
_entity_poly.type
_entity_poly.pdbx_seq_one_letter_code
_entity_poly.pdbx_strand_id
1 'polypeptide(L)'
;MNDTEAAKVLATLRAAYPNTYRDVKPADAKAAVNLWTRMFKDYPYETIDGAVMGFIANDKKGFAPVPGQIMDMVLKITQEPELTEMDAWSMVSKALRNGIYGAEEEFDKLPEVVQQAVGSPSMIRNWAQMECDAVESVIQSNFMRSFRAKKKAQREMAALPADVKETFEQISGAFDMKQIAG
;
A
#
# COMPACT_ATOMS: atom_id res chain seq x y z
N MET A 1 -18.64 2.20 6.87
CA MET A 1 -19.79 1.37 6.42
C MET A 1 -20.42 0.65 7.61
N ASN A 2 -21.75 0.53 7.67
CA ASN A 2 -22.50 -0.20 8.70
C ASN A 2 -22.95 -1.62 8.26
N ASP A 3 -23.56 -2.40 9.15
CA ASP A 3 -24.02 -3.78 8.88
C ASP A 3 -25.01 -3.91 7.72
N THR A 4 -25.91 -2.95 7.57
CA THR A 4 -26.91 -2.97 6.49
C THR A 4 -26.22 -2.75 5.13
N GLU A 5 -25.26 -1.84 5.08
CA GLU A 5 -24.46 -1.58 3.89
C GLU A 5 -23.51 -2.74 3.57
N ALA A 6 -22.88 -3.34 4.58
CA ALA A 6 -22.05 -4.53 4.41
C ALA A 6 -22.85 -5.71 3.83
N ALA A 7 -24.10 -5.90 4.30
CA ALA A 7 -24.99 -6.90 3.74
C ALA A 7 -25.35 -6.65 2.27
N LYS A 8 -25.50 -5.37 1.85
CA LYS A 8 -25.70 -5.02 0.43
C LYS A 8 -24.49 -5.40 -0.41
N VAL A 9 -23.28 -5.07 0.04
CA VAL A 9 -22.04 -5.46 -0.65
C VAL A 9 -21.94 -6.98 -0.82
N LEU A 10 -22.19 -7.73 0.25
CA LEU A 10 -22.16 -9.19 0.21
C LEU A 10 -23.26 -9.79 -0.67
N ALA A 11 -24.42 -9.15 -0.77
CA ALA A 11 -25.48 -9.54 -1.70
C ALA A 11 -25.05 -9.35 -3.16
N THR A 12 -24.38 -8.24 -3.49
CA THR A 12 -23.79 -7.99 -4.81
C THR A 12 -22.76 -9.07 -5.16
N LEU A 13 -21.86 -9.39 -4.23
CA LEU A 13 -20.87 -10.47 -4.42
C LEU A 13 -21.53 -11.84 -4.60
N ARG A 14 -22.60 -12.13 -3.85
CA ARG A 14 -23.38 -13.36 -4.01
C ARG A 14 -24.01 -13.47 -5.40
N ALA A 15 -24.51 -12.36 -5.95
CA ALA A 15 -25.07 -12.33 -7.29
C ALA A 15 -24.00 -12.52 -8.37
N ALA A 16 -22.83 -11.90 -8.21
CA ALA A 16 -21.70 -12.03 -9.15
C ALA A 16 -21.02 -13.40 -9.09
N TYR A 17 -20.99 -14.04 -7.90
CA TYR A 17 -20.26 -15.28 -7.64
C TYR A 17 -21.15 -16.37 -7.02
N PRO A 18 -22.25 -16.78 -7.67
CA PRO A 18 -23.29 -17.63 -7.05
C PRO A 18 -22.77 -18.98 -6.57
N ASN A 19 -21.74 -19.53 -7.21
CA ASN A 19 -21.13 -20.81 -6.84
C ASN A 19 -20.36 -20.72 -5.51
N THR A 20 -19.72 -19.58 -5.22
CA THR A 20 -18.98 -19.37 -3.97
C THR A 20 -19.91 -19.33 -2.76
N TYR A 21 -21.15 -18.87 -2.95
CA TYR A 21 -22.10 -18.61 -1.86
C TYR A 21 -23.29 -19.58 -1.81
N ARG A 22 -23.23 -20.69 -2.56
CA ARG A 22 -24.36 -21.61 -2.76
C ARG A 22 -24.91 -22.18 -1.45
N ASP A 23 -24.03 -22.62 -0.56
CA ASP A 23 -24.38 -23.37 0.66
C ASP A 23 -24.06 -22.61 1.96
N VAL A 24 -24.02 -21.29 1.88
CA VAL A 24 -23.70 -20.43 3.03
C VAL A 24 -24.86 -20.46 4.03
N LYS A 25 -24.56 -20.87 5.27
CA LYS A 25 -25.55 -20.92 6.36
C LYS A 25 -25.83 -19.50 6.91
N PRO A 26 -26.98 -19.27 7.55
CA PRO A 26 -27.31 -17.97 8.13
C PRO A 26 -26.26 -17.44 9.12
N ALA A 27 -25.67 -18.33 9.93
CA ALA A 27 -24.61 -17.96 10.88
C ALA A 27 -23.33 -17.47 10.16
N ASP A 28 -22.94 -18.16 9.08
CA ASP A 28 -21.76 -17.80 8.27
C ASP A 28 -21.99 -16.47 7.54
N ALA A 29 -23.21 -16.24 7.05
CA ALA A 29 -23.59 -14.97 6.44
C ALA A 29 -23.49 -13.81 7.45
N LYS A 30 -23.97 -13.99 8.68
CA LYS A 30 -23.85 -12.98 9.74
C LYS A 30 -22.38 -12.72 10.11
N ALA A 31 -21.57 -13.76 10.20
CA ALA A 31 -20.13 -13.62 10.46
C ALA A 31 -19.43 -12.84 9.34
N ALA A 32 -19.80 -13.10 8.07
CA ALA A 32 -19.29 -12.35 6.93
C ALA A 32 -19.69 -10.87 6.99
N VAL A 33 -20.95 -10.55 7.30
CA VAL A 33 -21.41 -9.15 7.48
C VAL A 33 -20.56 -8.46 8.55
N ASN A 34 -20.42 -9.05 9.73
CA ASN A 34 -19.63 -8.48 10.81
C ASN A 34 -18.17 -8.24 10.43
N LEU A 35 -17.54 -9.19 9.72
CA LEU A 35 -16.17 -9.05 9.22
C LEU A 35 -16.04 -7.86 8.27
N TRP A 36 -16.94 -7.75 7.30
CA TRP A 36 -16.92 -6.68 6.30
C TRP A 36 -17.23 -5.33 6.91
N THR A 37 -18.20 -5.24 7.83
CA THR A 37 -18.45 -4.01 8.61
C THR A 37 -17.19 -3.57 9.33
N ARG A 38 -16.55 -4.47 10.08
CA ARG A 38 -15.35 -4.13 10.86
C ARG A 38 -14.20 -3.67 9.96
N MET A 39 -13.95 -4.39 8.87
CA MET A 39 -12.86 -4.07 7.94
C MET A 39 -13.03 -2.69 7.28
N PHE A 40 -14.27 -2.31 6.98
CA PHE A 40 -14.58 -1.10 6.20
C PHE A 40 -15.38 -0.06 7.00
N LYS A 41 -15.31 -0.11 8.33
CA LYS A 41 -16.07 0.80 9.22
C LYS A 41 -15.77 2.27 8.90
N ASP A 42 -14.51 2.57 8.57
CA ASP A 42 -13.99 3.93 8.33
C ASP A 42 -14.17 4.41 6.88
N TYR A 43 -14.73 3.57 5.99
CA TYR A 43 -14.94 3.91 4.57
C TYR A 43 -16.42 4.15 4.26
N PRO A 44 -16.76 5.17 3.44
CA PRO A 44 -18.12 5.36 2.93
C PRO A 44 -18.58 4.14 2.13
N TYR A 45 -19.88 3.85 2.17
CA TYR A 45 -20.46 2.71 1.44
C TYR A 45 -20.17 2.81 -0.07
N GLU A 46 -20.34 3.99 -0.66
CA GLU A 46 -20.16 4.26 -2.08
C GLU A 46 -18.74 3.96 -2.54
N THR A 47 -17.74 4.22 -1.70
CA THR A 47 -16.33 3.90 -1.97
C THR A 47 -16.12 2.39 -2.04
N ILE A 48 -16.70 1.64 -1.11
CA ILE A 48 -16.58 0.17 -1.08
C ILE A 48 -17.35 -0.46 -2.24
N ASP A 49 -18.57 0.02 -2.50
CA ASP A 49 -19.42 -0.45 -3.60
C ASP A 49 -18.73 -0.22 -4.95
N GLY A 50 -18.18 0.97 -5.19
CA GLY A 50 -17.38 1.28 -6.37
C GLY A 50 -16.14 0.39 -6.53
N ALA A 51 -15.43 0.11 -5.44
CA ALA A 51 -14.28 -0.80 -5.45
C ALA A 51 -14.70 -2.26 -5.77
N VAL A 52 -15.83 -2.72 -5.24
CA VAL A 52 -16.40 -4.05 -5.54
C VAL A 52 -16.79 -4.14 -7.01
N MET A 53 -17.48 -3.13 -7.55
CA MET A 53 -17.84 -3.07 -8.97
C MET A 53 -16.59 -3.04 -9.86
N GLY A 54 -15.57 -2.27 -9.48
CA GLY A 54 -14.29 -2.23 -10.18
C GLY A 54 -13.57 -3.58 -10.18
N PHE A 55 -13.62 -4.33 -9.06
CA PHE A 55 -13.07 -5.68 -9.00
C PHE A 55 -13.83 -6.64 -9.93
N ILE A 56 -15.16 -6.69 -9.82
CA ILE A 56 -16.02 -7.56 -10.63
C ILE A 56 -15.80 -7.29 -12.13
N ALA A 57 -15.74 -6.03 -12.54
CA ALA A 57 -15.54 -5.64 -13.94
C ALA A 57 -14.20 -6.13 -14.54
N ASN A 58 -13.19 -6.35 -13.70
CA ASN A 58 -11.85 -6.79 -14.13
C ASN A 58 -11.57 -8.26 -13.82
N ASP A 59 -12.47 -8.96 -13.11
CA ASP A 59 -12.28 -10.35 -12.76
C ASP A 59 -12.57 -11.27 -13.96
N LYS A 60 -11.55 -12.01 -14.37
CA LYS A 60 -11.62 -13.02 -15.44
C LYS A 60 -11.54 -14.44 -14.90
N LYS A 61 -11.25 -14.60 -13.60
CA LYS A 61 -11.02 -15.90 -12.96
C LYS A 61 -12.29 -16.45 -12.33
N GLY A 62 -13.27 -15.60 -12.02
CA GLY A 62 -14.58 -16.00 -11.52
C GLY A 62 -14.59 -16.36 -10.04
N PHE A 63 -13.65 -15.82 -9.25
CA PHE A 63 -13.56 -16.07 -7.82
C PHE A 63 -13.94 -14.81 -7.04
N ALA A 64 -14.82 -14.98 -6.04
CA ALA A 64 -15.22 -13.87 -5.19
C ALA A 64 -14.01 -13.25 -4.48
N PRO A 65 -13.93 -11.91 -4.41
CA PRO A 65 -12.84 -11.21 -3.73
C PRO A 65 -12.91 -11.42 -2.21
N VAL A 66 -11.73 -11.51 -1.59
CA VAL A 66 -11.59 -11.35 -0.12
C VAL A 66 -11.54 -9.86 0.25
N PRO A 67 -11.86 -9.46 1.51
CA PRO A 67 -11.86 -8.04 1.91
C PRO A 67 -10.56 -7.30 1.57
N GLY A 68 -9.39 -7.93 1.73
CA GLY A 68 -8.10 -7.32 1.39
C GLY A 68 -7.97 -6.93 -0.08
N GLN A 69 -8.55 -7.70 -1.01
CA GLN A 69 -8.55 -7.37 -2.44
C GLN A 69 -9.44 -6.17 -2.76
N ILE A 70 -10.54 -6.01 -2.02
CA ILE A 70 -11.39 -4.82 -2.12
C ILE A 70 -10.67 -3.61 -1.53
N MET A 71 -10.00 -3.75 -0.38
CA MET A 71 -9.17 -2.68 0.18
C MET A 71 -8.09 -2.22 -0.80
N ASP A 72 -7.42 -3.17 -1.47
CA ASP A 72 -6.44 -2.86 -2.52
C ASP A 72 -7.04 -2.04 -3.67
N MET A 73 -8.29 -2.31 -4.04
CA MET A 73 -9.01 -1.57 -5.06
C MET A 73 -9.46 -0.18 -4.57
N VAL A 74 -9.92 -0.08 -3.31
CA VAL A 74 -10.22 1.21 -2.66
C VAL A 74 -9.00 2.11 -2.74
N LEU A 75 -7.84 1.64 -2.25
CA LEU A 75 -6.60 2.43 -2.29
C LEU A 75 -6.21 2.85 -3.71
N LYS A 76 -6.38 1.97 -4.71
CA LYS A 76 -6.10 2.29 -6.12
C LYS A 76 -7.00 3.39 -6.69
N ILE A 77 -8.25 3.47 -6.26
CA ILE A 77 -9.23 4.43 -6.79
C ILE A 77 -9.16 5.76 -6.02
N THR A 78 -8.86 5.71 -4.73
CA THR A 78 -8.89 6.90 -3.86
C THR A 78 -7.55 7.63 -3.75
N GLN A 79 -6.43 6.97 -4.07
CA GLN A 79 -5.10 7.60 -4.01
C GLN A 79 -4.71 8.23 -5.35
N GLU A 80 -3.92 9.30 -5.29
CA GLU A 80 -3.36 9.96 -6.47
C GLU A 80 -2.50 9.00 -7.31
N PRO A 81 -2.32 9.28 -8.62
CA PRO A 81 -1.44 8.51 -9.49
C PRO A 81 -0.08 8.28 -8.84
N GLU A 82 0.18 7.01 -8.58
CA GLU A 82 1.31 6.53 -7.83
C GLU A 82 2.63 6.80 -8.59
N LEU A 83 3.62 7.48 -7.96
CA LEU A 83 4.94 7.72 -8.56
C LEU A 83 5.56 6.39 -9.03
N THR A 84 5.91 6.28 -10.31
CA THR A 84 6.47 5.03 -10.85
C THR A 84 7.93 4.88 -10.43
N GLU A 85 8.44 3.64 -10.51
CA GLU A 85 9.85 3.33 -10.23
C GLU A 85 10.80 4.12 -11.14
N MET A 86 10.39 4.34 -12.40
CA MET A 86 11.19 5.09 -13.37
C MET A 86 11.12 6.59 -13.11
N ASP A 87 9.94 7.14 -12.78
CA ASP A 87 9.83 8.56 -12.41
C ASP A 87 10.65 8.88 -11.16
N ALA A 88 10.58 8.00 -10.15
CA ALA A 88 11.41 8.10 -8.95
C ALA A 88 12.91 8.04 -9.29
N TRP A 89 13.31 7.14 -10.19
CA TRP A 89 14.70 7.09 -10.64
C TRP A 89 15.10 8.35 -11.42
N SER A 90 14.24 8.90 -12.27
CA SER A 90 14.53 10.15 -12.99
C SER A 90 14.77 11.31 -12.04
N MET A 91 14.06 11.37 -10.90
CA MET A 91 14.33 12.35 -9.84
C MET A 91 15.71 12.15 -9.21
N VAL A 92 16.06 10.91 -8.87
CA VAL A 92 17.39 10.58 -8.31
C VAL A 92 18.50 10.88 -9.32
N SER A 93 18.36 10.44 -10.57
CA SER A 93 19.32 10.69 -11.65
C SER A 93 19.56 12.19 -11.86
N LYS A 94 18.51 13.02 -11.75
CA LYS A 94 18.64 14.48 -11.79
C LYS A 94 19.45 15.00 -10.58
N ALA A 95 19.17 14.51 -9.38
CA ALA A 95 19.90 14.85 -8.16
C ALA A 95 21.40 14.48 -8.23
N LEU A 96 21.75 13.36 -8.88
CA LEU A 96 23.15 12.95 -9.04
C LEU A 96 24.01 13.98 -9.79
N ARG A 97 23.42 14.82 -10.66
CA ARG A 97 24.16 15.84 -11.43
C ARG A 97 24.84 16.88 -10.55
N ASN A 98 24.26 17.18 -9.39
CA ASN A 98 24.86 18.05 -8.36
C ASN A 98 25.26 17.23 -7.11
N GLY A 99 25.35 15.91 -7.23
CA GLY A 99 25.48 15.01 -6.08
C GLY A 99 26.85 15.03 -5.40
N ILE A 100 27.91 15.45 -6.08
CA ILE A 100 29.26 15.48 -5.48
C ILE A 100 29.33 16.50 -4.35
N TYR A 101 28.85 17.73 -4.60
CA TYR A 101 28.94 18.85 -3.67
C TYR A 101 27.59 19.18 -3.00
N GLY A 102 26.47 19.07 -3.73
CA GLY A 102 25.12 19.39 -3.28
C GLY A 102 24.28 18.20 -2.81
N ALA A 103 24.92 17.11 -2.36
CA ALA A 103 24.22 15.85 -2.03
C ALA A 103 23.07 16.02 -1.03
N GLU A 104 23.28 16.82 0.04
CA GLU A 104 22.27 17.10 1.06
C GLU A 104 21.09 17.90 0.48
N GLU A 105 21.39 19.00 -0.19
CA GLU A 105 20.37 19.86 -0.81
C GLU A 105 19.54 19.10 -1.85
N GLU A 106 20.17 18.27 -2.68
CA GLU A 106 19.47 17.47 -3.69
C GLU A 106 18.68 16.32 -3.06
N PHE A 107 19.14 15.72 -1.97
CA PHE A 107 18.40 14.69 -1.24
C PHE A 107 17.12 15.25 -0.62
N ASP A 108 17.21 16.41 0.03
CA ASP A 108 16.09 17.04 0.72
C ASP A 108 14.96 17.47 -0.23
N LYS A 109 15.28 17.72 -1.51
CA LYS A 109 14.30 18.01 -2.56
C LYS A 109 13.48 16.79 -2.99
N LEU A 110 13.94 15.57 -2.70
CA LEU A 110 13.27 14.34 -3.13
C LEU A 110 12.03 14.07 -2.26
N PRO A 111 10.96 13.47 -2.81
CA PRO A 111 9.85 12.99 -2.00
C PRO A 111 10.30 11.99 -0.92
N GLU A 112 9.62 11.96 0.23
CA GLU A 112 10.02 11.12 1.36
C GLU A 112 10.17 9.63 0.98
N VAL A 113 9.26 9.08 0.17
CA VAL A 113 9.33 7.69 -0.30
C VAL A 113 10.57 7.43 -1.16
N VAL A 114 11.05 8.44 -1.90
CA VAL A 114 12.29 8.36 -2.69
C VAL A 114 13.50 8.46 -1.76
N GLN A 115 13.49 9.38 -0.80
CA GLN A 115 14.53 9.49 0.24
C GLN A 115 14.72 8.17 0.99
N GLN A 116 13.63 7.53 1.41
CA GLN A 116 13.66 6.22 2.09
C GLN A 116 14.26 5.11 1.22
N ALA A 117 14.12 5.19 -0.11
CA ALA A 117 14.69 4.22 -1.04
C ALA A 117 16.18 4.48 -1.33
N VAL A 118 16.60 5.76 -1.36
CA VAL A 118 18.02 6.18 -1.47
C VAL A 118 18.79 5.91 -0.17
N GLY A 119 18.14 6.09 0.98
CA GLY A 119 18.67 5.83 2.32
C GLY A 119 19.32 7.04 2.98
N SER A 120 20.21 7.76 2.28
CA SER A 120 20.89 8.94 2.84
C SER A 120 21.45 9.89 1.76
N PRO A 121 21.74 11.16 2.10
CA PRO A 121 22.46 12.07 1.22
C PRO A 121 23.85 11.55 0.80
N SER A 122 24.54 10.83 1.69
CA SER A 122 25.84 10.23 1.35
C SER A 122 25.76 9.23 0.21
N MET A 123 24.62 8.55 0.02
CA MET A 123 24.42 7.66 -1.13
C MET A 123 24.34 8.42 -2.45
N ILE A 124 23.70 9.60 -2.47
CA ILE A 124 23.70 10.49 -3.65
C ILE A 124 25.13 10.89 -4.02
N ARG A 125 25.94 11.28 -3.03
CA ARG A 125 27.35 11.63 -3.26
C ARG A 125 28.15 10.46 -3.81
N ASN A 126 27.99 9.29 -3.22
CA ASN A 126 28.70 8.07 -3.64
C ASN A 126 28.33 7.70 -5.09
N TRP A 127 27.03 7.68 -5.41
CA TRP A 127 26.57 7.35 -6.77
C TRP A 127 26.98 8.39 -7.81
N ALA A 128 27.06 9.67 -7.45
CA ALA A 128 27.52 10.72 -8.36
C ALA A 128 29.01 10.63 -8.71
N GLN A 129 29.82 9.93 -7.90
CA GLN A 129 31.24 9.70 -8.14
C GLN A 129 31.52 8.40 -8.91
N MET A 130 30.50 7.57 -9.17
CA MET A 130 30.62 6.32 -9.89
C MET A 130 30.53 6.54 -11.40
N GLU A 131 31.14 5.65 -12.18
CA GLU A 131 31.05 5.62 -13.64
C GLU A 131 29.59 5.55 -14.11
N CYS A 132 29.23 6.35 -15.11
CA CYS A 132 27.86 6.44 -15.64
C CYS A 132 27.26 5.07 -15.98
N ASP A 133 28.04 4.17 -16.58
CA ASP A 133 27.58 2.83 -16.97
C ASP A 133 27.18 1.96 -15.76
N ALA A 134 27.83 2.14 -14.61
CA ALA A 134 27.48 1.44 -13.37
C ALA A 134 26.21 2.03 -12.71
N VAL A 135 26.03 3.34 -12.84
CA VAL A 135 24.86 4.07 -12.32
C VAL A 135 23.60 3.74 -13.12
N GLU A 136 23.68 3.74 -14.45
CA GLU A 136 22.57 3.49 -15.36
C GLU A 136 22.14 2.02 -15.45
N SER A 137 22.86 1.10 -14.79
CA SER A 137 22.54 -0.34 -14.85
C SER A 137 22.22 -0.92 -13.46
N VAL A 138 23.24 -1.15 -12.64
CA VAL A 138 23.12 -1.88 -11.37
C VAL A 138 22.47 -1.02 -10.31
N ILE A 139 22.87 0.25 -10.21
CA ILE A 139 22.34 1.17 -9.20
C ILE A 139 20.87 1.47 -9.49
N GLN A 140 20.52 1.78 -10.75
CA GLN A 140 19.13 1.96 -11.16
C GLN A 140 18.26 0.76 -10.77
N SER A 141 18.67 -0.46 -11.13
CA SER A 141 17.90 -1.68 -10.85
C SER A 141 17.76 -1.96 -9.35
N ASN A 142 18.82 -1.75 -8.57
CA ASN A 142 18.78 -1.90 -7.11
C ASN A 142 17.88 -0.84 -6.46
N PHE A 143 17.97 0.41 -6.91
CA PHE A 143 17.12 1.49 -6.46
C PHE A 143 15.65 1.18 -6.74
N MET A 144 15.30 0.80 -7.97
CA MET A 144 13.91 0.47 -8.34
C MET A 144 13.34 -0.67 -7.48
N ARG A 145 14.14 -1.70 -7.18
CA ARG A 145 13.73 -2.79 -6.27
C ARG A 145 13.52 -2.29 -4.84
N SER A 146 14.43 -1.47 -4.32
CA SER A 146 14.30 -0.84 -2.99
C SER A 146 13.05 0.03 -2.92
N PHE A 147 12.86 0.91 -3.90
CA PHE A 147 11.71 1.79 -4.02
C PHE A 147 10.39 1.02 -4.04
N ARG A 148 10.28 -0.03 -4.87
CA ARG A 148 9.11 -0.91 -4.90
C ARG A 148 8.82 -1.53 -3.54
N ALA A 149 9.85 -2.00 -2.82
CA ALA A 149 9.67 -2.59 -1.51
C ALA A 149 9.19 -1.57 -0.46
N LYS A 150 9.79 -0.37 -0.43
CA LYS A 150 9.37 0.72 0.46
C LYS A 150 7.94 1.16 0.20
N LYS A 151 7.59 1.34 -1.08
CA LYS A 151 6.24 1.70 -1.49
C LYS A 151 5.21 0.63 -1.14
N LYS A 152 5.56 -0.65 -1.35
CA LYS A 152 4.71 -1.77 -0.94
C LYS A 152 4.47 -1.75 0.57
N ALA A 153 5.50 -1.54 1.38
CA ALA A 153 5.35 -1.46 2.83
C ALA A 153 4.46 -0.29 3.27
N GLN A 154 4.62 0.89 2.65
CA GLN A 154 3.75 2.05 2.90
C GLN A 154 2.29 1.74 2.56
N ARG A 155 2.04 1.07 1.43
CA ARG A 155 0.69 0.65 1.02
C ARG A 155 0.08 -0.39 1.95
N GLU A 156 0.86 -1.39 2.36
CA GLU A 156 0.42 -2.40 3.33
C GLU A 156 0.04 -1.75 4.66
N MET A 157 0.84 -0.79 5.14
CA MET A 157 0.51 -0.01 6.33
C MET A 157 -0.75 0.84 6.12
N ALA A 158 -0.88 1.51 4.97
CA ALA A 158 -2.05 2.33 4.65
C ALA A 158 -3.34 1.50 4.63
N ALA A 159 -3.29 0.26 4.15
CA ALA A 159 -4.41 -0.67 4.04
C ALA A 159 -4.96 -1.18 5.39
N LEU A 160 -4.22 -1.01 6.50
CA LEU A 160 -4.68 -1.48 7.80
C LEU A 160 -5.87 -0.65 8.31
N PRO A 161 -6.90 -1.28 8.88
CA PRO A 161 -7.95 -0.59 9.63
C PRO A 161 -7.37 0.21 10.81
N ALA A 162 -8.01 1.31 11.18
CA ALA A 162 -7.50 2.20 12.23
C ALA A 162 -7.31 1.48 13.59
N ASP A 163 -8.24 0.60 13.99
CA ASP A 163 -8.12 -0.18 15.23
C ASP A 163 -6.92 -1.12 15.22
N VAL A 164 -6.57 -1.66 14.05
CA VAL A 164 -5.42 -2.56 13.89
C VAL A 164 -4.12 -1.77 13.99
N LYS A 165 -4.06 -0.57 13.37
CA LYS A 165 -2.90 0.34 13.50
C LYS A 165 -2.64 0.72 14.96
N GLU A 166 -3.68 1.21 15.65
CA GLU A 166 -3.59 1.59 17.06
C GLU A 166 -3.11 0.43 17.94
N THR A 167 -3.60 -0.79 17.68
CA THR A 167 -3.17 -1.98 18.40
C THR A 167 -1.68 -2.26 18.19
N PHE A 168 -1.17 -2.13 16.96
CA PHE A 168 0.26 -2.33 16.69
C PHE A 168 1.15 -1.25 17.30
N GLU A 169 0.70 0.00 17.33
CA GLU A 169 1.42 1.11 17.99
C GLU A 169 1.51 0.89 19.50
N GLN A 170 0.41 0.50 20.14
CA GLN A 170 0.37 0.19 21.58
C GLN A 170 1.28 -0.99 21.94
N ILE A 171 1.27 -2.05 21.11
CA ILE A 171 2.13 -3.22 21.32
C ILE A 171 3.61 -2.82 21.18
N SER A 172 3.97 -2.08 20.12
CA SER A 172 5.35 -1.64 19.88
C SER A 172 5.87 -0.75 21.03
N GLY A 173 5.08 0.23 21.46
CA GLY A 173 5.45 1.09 22.59
C GLY A 173 5.62 0.33 23.92
N ALA A 174 4.85 -0.74 24.13
CA ALA A 174 4.99 -1.60 25.30
C ALA A 174 6.25 -2.48 25.25
N PHE A 175 6.71 -2.88 24.06
CA PHE A 175 7.97 -3.60 23.88
C PHE A 175 9.17 -2.69 24.11
N ASP A 176 9.15 -1.46 23.58
CA ASP A 176 10.24 -0.48 23.79
C ASP A 176 10.39 -0.12 25.28
N MET A 177 9.29 0.13 26.00
CA MET A 177 9.34 0.39 27.45
C MET A 177 9.97 -0.76 28.26
N LYS A 178 9.78 -2.02 27.85
CA LYS A 178 10.39 -3.18 28.53
C LYS A 178 11.88 -3.34 28.25
N GLN A 179 12.37 -2.89 27.09
CA GLN A 179 13.80 -2.93 26.77
C GLN A 179 14.59 -1.81 27.46
N ILE A 180 13.96 -0.67 27.76
CA ILE A 180 14.61 0.46 28.46
C ILE A 180 14.66 0.20 29.98
N ALA A 181 13.76 -0.62 30.50
CA ALA A 181 13.63 -0.94 31.93
C ALA A 181 14.41 -2.19 32.40
N GLY A 182 15.17 -2.85 31.51
CA GLY A 182 15.97 -4.04 31.80
C GLY A 182 17.45 -3.81 31.50
#